data_AF-C3ZJX7-F1
#
_entry.id   AF-C3ZJX7-F1
#
_cell.length_a   1.000
_cell.length_b   1.000
_cell.length_c   1.000
_cell.angle_alpha   90.00
_cell.angle_beta   90.00
_cell.angle_gamma   90.00
#
_symmetry.space_group_name_H-M   'P 1'
#
loop_
_entity.id
_entity.type
_entity.pdbx_description
1 polymer ?
#
loop_
_entity_poly.entity_id
_entity_poly.type
_entity_poly.pdbx_seq_one_letter_code
_entity_poly.pdbx_strand_id
1 'polypeptide(L)' 'GSLSSPDIDDCASSPCQNGGVCTDLHNSYTCTCSPIWEGDNCELGTWSLIYHSFKYKVA' A
#
# COMPACT_ATOMS: atom_id res chain seq x y z
N GLY A 1 -9.72 11.01 -22.75
CA GLY A 1 -8.78 10.20 -21.97
C GLY A 1 -8.62 10.89 -20.64
N SER A 2 -8.86 10.18 -19.55
CA SER A 2 -8.81 10.72 -18.19
C SER A 2 -7.46 11.40 -17.94
N LEU A 3 -7.52 12.60 -17.36
CA LEU A 3 -6.37 13.40 -16.96
C LEU A 3 -5.55 12.60 -15.95
N SER A 4 -4.45 11.97 -16.40
CA SER A 4 -3.30 11.74 -15.54
C SER A 4 -2.86 13.11 -15.06
N SER A 5 -2.77 13.29 -13.74
CA SER A 5 -2.33 14.54 -13.12
C SER A 5 -0.99 14.93 -13.74
N PRO A 6 -0.87 16.03 -14.50
CA PRO A 6 0.44 16.49 -14.92
C PRO A 6 1.13 17.00 -13.66
N ASP A 7 2.01 16.18 -13.07
CA ASP A 7 3.38 16.58 -12.67
C ASP A 7 4.03 15.61 -11.66
N ILE A 8 3.28 14.73 -10.98
CA ILE A 8 3.85 13.70 -10.09
C ILE A 8 3.15 12.37 -10.38
N ASP A 9 3.89 11.43 -10.97
CA ASP A 9 3.51 10.01 -10.96
C ASP A 9 3.91 9.47 -9.59
N ASP A 10 2.96 9.42 -8.66
CA ASP A 10 3.19 8.96 -7.29
C ASP A 10 3.55 7.47 -7.25
N CYS A 11 3.26 6.72 -8.32
CA CYS A 11 3.64 5.33 -8.50
C CYS A 11 5.05 5.14 -9.10
N ALA A 12 5.70 6.18 -9.63
CA ALA A 12 7.03 6.08 -10.25
C ALA A 12 8.11 5.57 -9.28
N SER A 13 7.96 5.89 -7.99
CA SER A 13 8.88 5.41 -6.93
C SER A 13 8.61 3.96 -6.51
N SER A 14 7.61 3.30 -7.09
CA SER A 14 7.16 1.95 -6.72
C SER A 14 6.91 1.81 -5.21
N PRO A 15 6.01 2.62 -4.62
CA PRO A 15 5.81 2.67 -3.17
C PRO A 15 5.17 1.38 -2.62
N CYS A 16 4.41 0.64 -3.42
CA CYS A 16 3.74 -0.59 -2.99
C CYS A 16 4.72 -1.77 -2.94
N GLN A 17 4.80 -2.43 -1.79
CA GLN A 17 5.67 -3.57 -1.53
C GLN A 17 4.93 -4.90 -1.78
N ASN A 18 5.68 -6.00 -1.73
CA ASN A 18 5.15 -7.37 -1.69
C ASN A 18 4.16 -7.73 -2.81
N GLY A 19 4.37 -7.16 -4.00
CA GLY A 19 3.49 -7.38 -5.15
C GLY A 19 2.17 -6.61 -5.07
N GLY A 20 2.10 -5.53 -4.30
CA GLY A 20 0.99 -4.58 -4.33
C GLY A 20 0.93 -3.81 -5.65
N VAL A 21 -0.28 -3.52 -6.12
CA VAL A 21 -0.52 -2.75 -7.33
C VAL A 21 -0.73 -1.28 -6.96
N CYS A 22 0.12 -0.40 -7.48
CA CYS A 22 0.00 1.04 -7.28
C CYS A 22 -1.03 1.64 -8.25
N THR A 23 -1.94 2.46 -7.72
CA THR A 23 -2.88 3.28 -8.49
C THR A 23 -2.60 4.75 -8.19
N ASP A 24 -2.19 5.48 -9.22
CA ASP A 24 -1.97 6.92 -9.19
C ASP A 24 -3.31 7.66 -9.04
N LEU A 25 -3.35 8.67 -8.18
CA LEU A 25 -4.48 9.53 -7.90
C LEU A 25 -4.02 11.00 -7.99
N HIS A 26 -4.95 11.95 -7.86
CA HIS A 26 -4.59 13.37 -7.90
C HIS A 26 -3.81 13.76 -6.63
N ASN A 27 -2.47 13.92 -6.77
CA ASN A 27 -1.53 14.21 -5.68
C ASN A 27 -1.49 13.14 -4.57
N SER A 28 -1.76 11.89 -4.91
CA SER A 28 -1.65 10.75 -3.99
C SER A 28 -1.57 9.45 -4.77
N TYR A 29 -1.32 8.35 -4.05
CA TYR A 29 -1.44 7.00 -4.59
C TYR A 29 -2.21 6.12 -3.63
N THR A 30 -2.68 4.98 -4.14
CA THR A 30 -3.21 3.89 -3.33
C THR A 30 -2.58 2.57 -3.74
N CYS A 31 -2.33 1.69 -2.77
CA CYS A 31 -1.83 0.35 -3.01
C CYS A 31 -2.95 -0.68 -2.84
N THR A 32 -3.18 -1.47 -3.89
CA THR A 32 -4.01 -2.68 -3.80
C THR A 32 -3.12 -3.86 -3.43
N CYS A 33 -3.26 -4.35 -2.21
CA CYS A 33 -2.39 -5.41 -1.68
C CYS A 33 -2.81 -6.80 -2.15
N SER A 34 -1.80 -7.66 -2.33
CA SER A 34 -2.02 -9.10 -2.55
C SER A 34 -2.62 -9.76 -1.29
N PRO A 35 -3.32 -10.90 -1.43
CA PRO A 35 -3.83 -11.63 -0.27
C PRO A 35 -2.70 -11.92 0.71
N ILE A 36 -2.93 -11.70 2.00
CA ILE A 36 -1.96 -11.77 3.11
C ILE A 36 -1.07 -10.54 3.32
N TRP A 37 -1.29 -9.42 2.63
CA TRP A 37 -0.57 -8.17 2.87
C TRP A 37 -1.52 -7.01 3.16
N GLU A 38 -1.08 -6.10 4.03
CA GLU A 38 -1.81 -4.94 4.53
C GLU A 38 -0.83 -3.78 4.79
N GLY A 39 -1.36 -2.64 5.22
CA GLY A 39 -0.62 -1.38 5.35
C GLY A 39 -0.77 -0.49 4.11
N ASP A 40 -0.46 0.80 4.25
CA ASP A 40 -0.61 1.79 3.17
C ASP A 40 0.27 1.43 1.96
N ASN A 41 1.37 0.72 2.21
CA ASN A 41 2.33 0.27 1.21
C ASN A 41 2.39 -1.25 1.09
N CYS A 42 1.42 -2.00 1.63
CA CYS A 42 1.43 -3.47 1.65
C CYS A 42 2.66 -4.07 2.36
N GLU A 43 3.24 -3.35 3.31
CA GLU A 43 4.45 -3.72 4.05
C GLU A 43 4.20 -4.70 5.21
N LEU A 44 2.94 -4.85 5.62
CA LEU A 44 2.53 -5.69 6.74
C LEU A 44 1.98 -7.03 6.23
N GLY A 45 2.69 -8.13 6.48
CA GLY A 45 2.12 -9.45 6.24
C GLY A 45 1.01 -9.77 7.25
N THR A 46 -0.02 -10.53 6.89
CA THR A 46 -1.02 -11.00 7.84
C THR A 46 -0.43 -11.99 8.85
N TRP A 47 0.73 -12.59 8.56
CA TRP A 47 1.54 -13.26 9.59
C TRP A 47 2.09 -12.27 10.62
N SER A 48 2.48 -11.08 10.15
CA SER A 48 2.75 -9.96 11.04
C SER A 48 1.51 -9.59 11.83
N LEU A 49 0.27 -9.73 11.33
CA LEU A 49 -0.94 -9.58 12.16
C LEU A 49 -1.21 -10.69 13.16
N ILE A 50 -0.64 -11.89 13.00
CA ILE A 50 -0.66 -12.88 14.08
C ILE A 50 0.32 -12.42 15.16
N TYR A 51 1.52 -11.99 14.78
CA TYR A 51 2.54 -11.42 15.68
C TYR A 51 2.12 -10.06 16.30
N HIS A 52 1.34 -9.28 15.57
CA HIS A 52 0.86 -7.96 15.91
C HIS A 52 -0.55 -8.00 16.53
N SER A 53 -1.35 -9.05 16.38
CA SER A 53 -2.49 -9.24 17.28
C SER A 53 -2.03 -9.51 18.72
N PHE A 54 -0.78 -9.92 18.92
CA PHE A 54 -0.14 -9.96 20.24
C PHE A 54 0.54 -8.63 20.62
N LYS A 55 0.94 -7.76 19.67
CA LYS A 55 1.71 -6.52 19.92
C LYS A 55 0.98 -5.19 19.60
N TYR A 56 -0.17 -5.22 18.93
CA TYR A 56 -1.05 -4.10 18.56
C TYR A 56 -2.48 -4.30 19.08
N LYS A 57 -2.81 -5.45 19.70
CA LYS A 57 -3.87 -5.54 20.72
C LYS A 57 -3.35 -5.21 22.14
N VAL A 58 -2.22 -4.52 22.27
CA VAL A 58 -1.95 -3.79 23.52
C VAL A 58 -2.62 -2.43 23.42
N ALA A 59 -3.89 -2.44 23.82
CA ALA A 59 -4.56 -1.36 24.51
C ALA A 59 -5.32 -1.99 25.68
#